data_AF-A0A4E0QIN4-F1
#
_entry.id   AF-A0A4E0QIN4-F1
#
_cell.length_a   1.000
_cell.length_b   1.000
_cell.length_c   1.000
_cell.angle_alpha   90.00
_cell.angle_beta   90.00
_cell.angle_gamma   90.00
#
_symmetry.space_group_name_H-M   'P 1'
#
loop_
_entity.id
_entity.type
_entity.pdbx_description
1 polymer ?
#
loop_
_entity_poly.entity_id
_entity_poly.type
_entity_poly.pdbx_seq_one_letter_code
_entity_poly.pdbx_strand_id
1 'polypeptide(L)'
;RQLIYNDFLKLDGIPKAVFNYKLGNRSALEWVIEQYRVKVDKRSGIVNDPNREEDESYILELVKKIITVSLETIKVVDGLPSDF
;
A
#
# COMPACT_ATOMS: atom_id res chain seq x y z
N ARG A 1 -12.95 4.57 0.43
CA ARG A 1 -12.68 3.55 -0.63
C ARG A 1 -12.44 2.22 0.10
N GLN A 2 -12.73 1.10 -0.55
CA GLN A 2 -12.52 -0.24 0.03
C GLN A 2 -11.30 -0.90 -0.62
N LEU A 3 -10.50 -1.59 0.19
CA LEU A 3 -9.44 -2.50 -0.25
C LEU A 3 -9.85 -3.94 0.09
N ILE A 4 -9.90 -4.80 -0.91
CA ILE A 4 -10.10 -6.24 -0.72
C ILE A 4 -8.72 -6.85 -0.53
N TYR A 5 -8.45 -7.37 0.67
CA TYR A 5 -7.16 -7.98 1.00
C TYR A 5 -7.13 -9.44 0.54
N ASN A 6 -8.16 -10.20 0.91
CA ASN A 6 -8.40 -11.56 0.44
C ASN A 6 -9.92 -11.87 0.52
N ASP A 7 -10.30 -13.13 0.35
CA ASP A 7 -11.71 -13.56 0.36
C ASP A 7 -12.42 -13.33 1.71
N PHE A 8 -11.65 -13.21 2.80
CA PHE A 8 -12.17 -13.12 4.17
C PHE A 8 -12.04 -11.70 4.77
N LEU A 9 -11.12 -10.90 4.27
CA LEU A 9 -10.75 -9.61 4.85
C LEU A 9 -10.86 -8.47 3.85
N LYS A 10 -11.60 -7.43 4.26
CA LYS A 10 -11.73 -6.16 3.54
C LYS A 10 -11.46 -5.01 4.49
N LEU A 11 -10.68 -4.03 4.03
CA LEU A 11 -10.46 -2.78 4.74
C LEU A 11 -11.34 -1.72 4.10
N ASP A 12 -12.32 -1.23 4.84
CA ASP A 12 -13.19 -0.13 4.41
C ASP A 12 -12.77 1.20 5.05
N GLY A 13 -13.39 2.29 4.62
CA GLY A 13 -13.17 3.62 5.20
C GLY A 13 -11.84 4.24 4.83
N ILE A 14 -11.08 3.69 3.87
CA ILE A 14 -9.79 4.27 3.46
C ILE A 14 -10.03 5.68 2.90
N PRO A 15 -9.44 6.74 3.51
CA PRO A 15 -9.62 8.10 3.06
C PRO A 15 -9.10 8.29 1.63
N LYS A 16 -9.81 9.08 0.82
CA LYS A 16 -9.42 9.33 -0.58
C LYS A 16 -8.04 9.99 -0.68
N ALA A 17 -7.68 10.83 0.29
CA ALA A 17 -6.41 11.53 0.35
C ALA A 17 -5.20 10.58 0.34
N VAL A 18 -5.32 9.36 0.87
CA VAL A 18 -4.24 8.35 0.85
C VAL A 18 -3.65 8.16 -0.56
N PHE A 19 -4.49 8.26 -1.59
CA PHE A 19 -4.07 8.05 -2.98
C PHE A 19 -3.33 9.24 -3.60
N ASN A 20 -3.29 10.39 -2.92
CA ASN A 20 -2.61 11.61 -3.40
C ASN A 20 -1.10 11.57 -3.13
N TYR A 21 -0.64 10.78 -2.14
CA TYR A 21 0.78 10.58 -1.94
C TYR A 21 1.34 9.65 -3.03
N LYS A 22 1.88 10.27 -4.09
CA LYS A 22 2.39 9.60 -5.30
C LYS A 22 3.90 9.40 -5.24
N LEU A 23 4.35 8.22 -5.65
CA LEU A 23 5.74 7.85 -5.89
C LEU A 23 5.87 7.43 -7.35
N GLY A 24 6.35 8.34 -8.20
CA GLY A 24 6.28 8.17 -9.65
C GLY A 24 4.82 8.22 -10.14
N ASN A 25 4.38 7.17 -10.84
CA ASN A 25 3.06 7.11 -11.48
C ASN A 25 1.93 6.51 -10.61
N ARG A 26 2.24 6.01 -9.40
CA ARG A 26 1.31 5.31 -8.51
C ARG A 26 1.36 5.89 -7.10
N SER A 27 0.29 5.70 -6.32
CA SER A 27 0.32 6.04 -4.90
C SER A 27 1.15 5.04 -4.12
N ALA A 28 1.63 5.43 -2.94
CA ALA A 28 2.35 4.50 -2.06
C ALA A 28 1.51 3.25 -1.73
N LEU A 29 0.21 3.42 -1.49
CA LEU A 29 -0.70 2.29 -1.26
C LEU A 29 -0.86 1.39 -2.51
N GLU A 30 -0.95 1.99 -3.71
CA GLU A 30 -1.01 1.23 -4.97
C GLU A 30 0.27 0.44 -5.23
N TRP A 31 1.43 0.97 -4.82
CA TRP A 31 2.70 0.23 -4.87
C TRP A 31 2.69 -1.01 -3.99
N VAL A 32 2.21 -0.90 -2.74
CA VAL A 32 2.11 -2.04 -1.83
C VAL A 32 1.19 -3.11 -2.41
N ILE A 33 0.01 -2.74 -2.92
CA ILE A 33 -0.94 -3.68 -3.52
C ILE A 33 -0.32 -4.41 -4.72
N GLU A 34 0.43 -3.70 -5.57
CA GLU A 34 1.06 -4.31 -6.73
C GLU A 34 2.21 -5.25 -6.35
N GLN A 35 3.00 -4.93 -5.32
CA GLN A 35 4.16 -5.74 -4.94
C GLN A 35 3.78 -6.92 -4.03
N TYR A 36 2.88 -6.73 -3.07
CA TYR A 36 2.52 -7.74 -2.08
C TYR A 36 1.36 -8.62 -2.56
N ARG A 37 1.64 -9.38 -3.62
CA ARG A 37 0.75 -10.41 -4.16
C ARG A 37 1.58 -11.60 -4.64
N VAL A 38 1.00 -12.79 -4.59
CA VAL A 38 1.63 -13.98 -5.17
C VAL A 38 1.74 -13.79 -6.69
N LYS A 39 2.95 -13.97 -7.23
CA LYS A 39 3.23 -13.93 -8.67
C LYS A 39 4.03 -15.15 -9.08
N VAL A 40 3.76 -15.67 -10.26
CA VAL A 40 4.56 -16.74 -10.87
C VAL A 40 5.24 -16.16 -12.09
N ASP A 41 6.58 -16.17 -12.11
CA ASP A 41 7.32 -15.77 -13.30
C ASP A 41 7.12 -16.82 -14.40
N LYS A 42 6.55 -16.41 -15.53
CA LYS A 42 6.17 -17.36 -16.61
C LYS A 42 7.36 -18.05 -17.26
N ARG A 43 8.54 -17.43 -17.24
CA ARG A 43 9.73 -17.95 -17.92
C ARG A 43 10.46 -18.98 -17.06
N SER A 44 10.64 -18.69 -15.77
CA SER A 44 11.39 -19.53 -14.83
C SER A 44 10.51 -20.47 -14.01
N GLY A 45 9.20 -20.19 -13.90
CA GLY A 45 8.29 -20.91 -13.01
C GLY A 45 8.46 -20.57 -11.53
N ILE A 46 9.34 -19.61 -11.19
CA ILE A 46 9.59 -19.23 -9.79
C ILE A 46 8.36 -18.53 -9.23
N VAL A 47 7.89 -19.04 -8.08
CA VAL A 47 6.81 -18.42 -7.29
C VAL A 47 7.43 -17.37 -6.38
N ASN A 48 6.97 -16.13 -6.52
CA ASN A 48 7.23 -15.05 -5.60
C ASN A 48 6.00 -14.91 -4.69
N ASP A 49 6.13 -15.43 -3.47
CA ASP A 49 5.11 -15.35 -2.44
C ASP A 49 5.58 -14.39 -1.32
N PRO A 50 4.87 -13.28 -1.09
CA PRO A 50 5.25 -12.32 -0.05
C PRO A 50 4.73 -12.69 1.36
N ASN A 51 3.93 -13.75 1.51
CA ASN A 51 3.40 -14.18 2.79
C ASN A 51 4.53 -14.72 3.70
N ARG A 52 4.41 -14.45 5.00
CA ARG A 52 5.39 -14.85 6.01
C ARG A 52 4.69 -15.72 7.04
N GLU A 53 5.10 -16.97 7.16
CA GLU A 53 4.49 -17.92 8.12
C GLU A 53 4.78 -17.50 9.57
N GLU A 54 5.91 -16.85 9.80
CA GLU A 54 6.31 -16.36 11.12
C GLU A 54 5.62 -15.05 11.53
N ASP A 55 5.03 -14.31 10.57
CA ASP A 55 4.30 -13.06 10.81
C ASP A 55 3.20 -12.87 9.76
N GLU A 56 2.11 -13.62 9.94
CA GLU A 56 0.95 -13.59 9.05
C GLU A 56 0.31 -12.19 8.97
N SER A 57 0.49 -11.36 10.00
CA SER A 57 -0.09 -10.02 10.09
C SER A 57 0.71 -8.95 9.35
N TYR A 58 1.94 -9.27 8.94
CA TYR A 58 2.92 -8.30 8.43
C TYR A 58 2.37 -7.40 7.32
N ILE A 59 1.76 -8.00 6.30
CA ILE A 59 1.30 -7.27 5.11
C ILE A 59 0.11 -6.37 5.48
N LEU A 60 -0.81 -6.88 6.33
CA LEU A 60 -1.94 -6.08 6.82
C LEU A 60 -1.46 -4.86 7.62
N GLU A 61 -0.49 -5.05 8.51
CA GLU A 61 0.10 -3.97 9.29
C GLU A 61 0.88 -2.99 8.40
N LEU A 62 1.58 -3.49 7.37
CA LEU A 62 2.24 -2.64 6.38
C LEU A 62 1.22 -1.75 5.65
N VAL A 63 0.09 -2.29 5.21
CA VAL A 63 -0.99 -1.53 4.56
C VAL A 63 -1.48 -0.42 5.47
N LYS A 64 -1.75 -0.71 6.75
CA LYS A 64 -2.17 0.30 7.74
C LYS A 64 -1.12 1.39 7.92
N LYS A 65 0.15 1.01 8.07
CA LYS A 65 1.26 1.96 8.21
C LYS A 65 1.37 2.87 6.98
N ILE A 66 1.22 2.32 5.78
CA ILE A 66 1.32 3.08 4.53
C ILE A 66 0.15 4.05 4.36
N ILE A 67 -1.06 3.67 4.79
CA ILE A 67 -2.20 4.60 4.87
C ILE A 67 -1.84 5.80 5.76
N THR A 68 -1.32 5.55 6.96
CA THR A 68 -0.92 6.61 7.90
C THR A 68 0.20 7.48 7.34
N VAL A 69 1.29 6.87 6.86
CA VAL A 69 2.43 7.59 6.25
C VAL A 69 1.96 8.46 5.09
N SER A 70 1.06 7.97 4.25
CA SER A 70 0.54 8.75 3.12
C SER A 70 -0.20 10.01 3.59
N LEU A 71 -1.06 9.87 4.60
CA LEU A 71 -1.82 11.00 5.15
C LEU A 71 -0.93 12.01 5.86
N GLU A 72 0.01 11.55 6.69
CA GLU A 72 0.94 12.45 7.38
C GLU A 72 1.87 13.16 6.41
N THR A 73 2.31 12.47 5.34
CA THR A 73 3.15 13.10 4.31
C THR A 73 2.40 14.22 3.60
N ILE A 74 1.13 14.00 3.25
CA ILE A 74 0.30 15.04 2.63
C ILE A 74 0.16 16.26 3.55
N LYS A 75 -0.12 16.04 4.84
CA LYS A 75 -0.20 17.14 5.82
C LYS A 75 1.10 17.95 5.89
N VAL A 76 2.25 17.28 5.87
CA VAL A 76 3.56 17.95 5.87
C VAL A 76 3.75 18.78 4.60
N VAL A 77 3.43 18.21 3.43
CA VAL A 77 3.55 18.90 2.14
C VAL A 77 2.60 20.11 2.06
N ASP A 78 1.35 19.95 2.47
CA ASP A 78 0.34 21.02 2.50
C ASP A 78 0.72 22.13 3.49
N GLY A 79 1.55 21.84 4.48
CA GLY A 79 2.08 22.80 5.45
C GLY A 79 3.35 23.52 5.01
N LEU A 80 3.91 23.21 3.83
CA LEU A 80 5.07 23.91 3.31
C LEU A 80 4.69 25.34 2.86
N PRO A 81 5.58 26.34 3.01
CA PRO A 81 5.34 27.68 2.48
C PRO A 81 5.07 27.66 0.98
N SER A 82 4.12 28.48 0.52
CA SER A 82 3.80 28.66 -0.90
C SER A 82 4.88 29.43 -1.67
N ASP A 83 5.86 29.99 -0.97
CA ASP A 83 6.80 30.97 -1.51
C ASP A 83 8.07 30.29 -2.04
N PHE A 84 7.89 29.56 -3.14
CA PHE A 84 8.94 29.26 -4.14
C PHE A 84 8.36 29.42 -5.54
#